data_AF-A0A212QW48-F1
#
_entry.id   AF-A0A212QW48-F1
#
_cell.length_a   1.000
_cell.length_b   1.000
_cell.length_c   1.000
_cell.angle_alpha   90.00
_cell.angle_beta   90.00
_cell.angle_gamma   90.00
#
_symmetry.space_group_name_H-M   'P 1'
#
loop_
_entity.id
_entity.type
_entity.pdbx_description
1 polymer ?
#
loop_
_entity_poly.entity_id
_entity_poly.type
_entity_poly.pdbx_seq_one_letter_code
_entity_poly.pdbx_strand_id
1 'polypeptide(L)'
;MTYTVLIHLINADPLLAEVERLPEPQDQVLICSNVRLRDGKEVHYIDPEAVQVIIPWHRISFVEVLSAREEAEIISFVRER
;
A
#
# COMPACT_ATOMS: atom_id res chain seq x y z
N MET A 1 10.34 -7.94 8.84
CA MET A 1 10.36 -7.70 7.38
C MET A 1 9.16 -6.83 7.09
N THR A 2 9.31 -5.79 6.30
CA THR A 2 8.18 -4.90 5.96
C THR A 2 7.48 -5.43 4.72
N TYR A 3 6.15 -5.50 4.75
CA TYR A 3 5.34 -5.89 3.61
C TYR A 3 4.75 -4.65 2.94
N THR A 4 4.88 -4.55 1.63
CA THR A 4 4.14 -3.56 0.86
C THR A 4 2.72 -4.06 0.63
N VAL A 5 1.74 -3.25 0.96
CA VAL A 5 0.32 -3.60 0.83
C VAL A 5 -0.45 -2.56 0.03
N LEU A 6 -1.44 -3.02 -0.73
CA LEU A 6 -2.45 -2.16 -1.34
C LEU A 6 -3.77 -2.35 -0.59
N ILE A 7 -4.25 -1.28 0.03
CA ILE A 7 -5.41 -1.26 0.92
C ILE A 7 -6.58 -0.66 0.16
N HIS A 8 -7.61 -1.45 -0.11
CA HIS A 8 -8.82 -0.98 -0.76
C HIS A 8 -9.84 -0.55 0.29
N LEU A 9 -10.13 0.75 0.36
CA LEU A 9 -11.07 1.33 1.31
C LEU A 9 -12.50 1.35 0.76
N ILE A 10 -13.48 1.31 1.65
CA ILE A 10 -14.89 1.49 1.28
C ILE A 10 -15.11 2.96 0.87
N ASN A 11 -15.59 3.16 -0.36
CA ASN A 11 -15.92 4.47 -0.93
C ASN A 11 -14.75 5.47 -0.97
N ALA A 12 -13.51 4.98 -1.08
CA ALA A 12 -12.34 5.82 -1.21
C ALA A 12 -11.30 5.15 -2.12
N ASP A 13 -10.37 5.96 -2.63
CA ASP A 13 -9.27 5.48 -3.44
C ASP A 13 -8.33 4.56 -2.64
N PRO A 14 -7.72 3.55 -3.30
CA PRO A 14 -6.84 2.62 -2.62
C PRO A 14 -5.53 3.28 -2.21
N LEU A 15 -5.01 2.82 -1.07
CA LEU A 15 -3.78 3.32 -0.46
C LEU A 15 -2.68 2.29 -0.60
N LEU A 16 -1.51 2.70 -1.08
CA LEU A 16 -0.28 1.91 -1.01
C LEU A 16 0.42 2.24 0.31
N ALA A 17 0.80 1.21 1.07
CA ALA A 17 1.42 1.40 2.37
C ALA A 17 2.37 0.25 2.70
N GLU A 18 3.03 0.39 3.85
CA GLU A 18 3.92 -0.61 4.43
C GLU A 18 3.37 -1.10 5.78
N VAL A 19 3.48 -2.40 6.05
CA VAL A 19 3.12 -3.00 7.35
C VAL A 19 4.28 -3.84 7.88
N GLU A 20 4.57 -3.72 9.17
CA GLU A 20 5.69 -4.43 9.81
C GLU A 20 5.41 -5.94 9.98
N ARG A 21 4.14 -6.29 10.11
CA ARG A 21 3.65 -7.67 10.18
C ARG A 21 2.34 -7.79 9.42
N LEU A 22 2.06 -8.99 8.91
CA LEU A 22 0.73 -9.30 8.43
C LEU A 22 -0.27 -9.35 9.61
N PRO A 23 -1.52 -8.96 9.37
CA PRO A 23 -2.54 -8.96 10.41
C PRO A 23 -2.97 -10.39 10.77
N GLU A 24 -3.31 -10.58 12.03
CA GLU A 24 -3.93 -11.79 12.56
C GLU A 24 -5.45 -11.67 12.51
N PRO A 25 -6.22 -12.78 12.46
CA PRO A 25 -7.68 -12.74 12.38
C PRO A 25 -8.39 -11.98 13.51
N GLN A 26 -7.72 -11.78 14.65
CA GLN A 26 -8.28 -11.08 15.82
C GLN A 26 -7.97 -9.58 15.84
N ASP A 27 -7.02 -9.11 15.04
CA ASP A 27 -6.67 -7.71 14.97
C ASP A 27 -7.91 -6.91 14.57
N GLN A 28 -8.11 -5.73 15.16
CA GLN A 28 -9.26 -4.86 14.87
C GLN A 28 -8.92 -3.73 13.89
N VAL A 29 -7.63 -3.56 13.64
CA VAL A 29 -7.07 -2.48 12.84
C VAL A 29 -5.88 -2.99 12.03
N LEU A 30 -5.56 -2.28 10.95
CA LEU A 30 -4.31 -2.39 10.23
C LEU A 30 -3.45 -1.15 10.55
N ILE A 31 -2.24 -1.38 11.05
CA ILE A 31 -1.27 -0.32 11.37
C ILE A 31 -0.29 -0.23 10.20
N CYS A 32 -0.24 0.94 9.57
CA CYS A 32 0.48 1.16 8.32
C CYS A 32 1.46 2.33 8.46
N SER A 33 2.54 2.30 7.70
CA SER A 33 3.47 3.42 7.50
C SER A 33 3.64 3.71 5.99
N ASN A 34 4.30 4.83 5.66
CA ASN A 34 4.61 5.21 4.28
C ASN A 34 3.37 5.23 3.36
N VAL A 35 2.25 5.72 3.89
CA VAL A 35 0.94 5.69 3.22
C VAL A 35 0.89 6.72 2.10
N ARG A 36 0.56 6.28 0.89
CA ARG A 36 0.45 7.11 -0.31
C ARG A 36 -0.67 6.60 -1.21
N LEU A 37 -1.13 7.43 -2.13
CA LEU A 37 -2.01 6.99 -3.21
C LEU A 37 -1.26 6.00 -4.11
N ARG A 38 -1.99 5.18 -4.85
CA ARG A 38 -1.39 4.17 -5.76
C ARG A 38 -0.45 4.76 -6.81
N ASP A 39 -0.66 6.01 -7.22
CA ASP A 39 0.21 6.73 -8.16
C ASP A 39 1.46 7.35 -7.50
N GLY A 40 1.65 7.15 -6.20
CA GLY A 40 2.78 7.61 -5.42
C GLY A 40 2.59 8.97 -4.76
N LYS A 41 1.48 9.66 -5.00
CA LYS A 41 1.21 10.98 -4.39
C LYS A 41 0.79 10.87 -2.93
N GLU A 42 0.92 12.00 -2.23
CA GLU A 42 0.42 12.15 -0.87
C GLU A 42 -1.10 11.99 -0.80
N VAL A 43 -1.57 11.47 0.33
CA VAL A 43 -3.00 11.33 0.61
C VAL A 43 -3.51 12.62 1.24
N HIS A 44 -4.37 13.34 0.52
CA HIS A 44 -4.84 14.68 0.89
C HIS A 44 -5.53 14.82 2.25
N TYR A 45 -5.97 13.71 2.86
CA TYR A 45 -6.64 13.69 4.17
C TYR A 45 -5.78 13.11 5.30
N ILE A 46 -4.53 12.76 5.03
CA ILE A 46 -3.55 12.32 6.05
C ILE A 46 -2.65 13.50 6.37
N ASP A 47 -2.39 13.72 7.66
CA ASP A 47 -1.47 14.78 8.09
C ASP A 47 -0.05 14.51 7.56
N PRO A 48 0.63 15.51 6.95
CA PRO A 48 1.98 15.32 6.43
C PRO A 48 3.02 14.89 7.47
N GLU A 49 2.80 15.15 8.76
CA GLU A 49 3.68 14.74 9.85
C GLU A 49 3.33 13.35 10.43
N ALA A 50 2.25 12.72 9.95
CA ALA A 50 1.83 11.40 10.44
C ALA A 50 2.82 10.30 10.02
N VAL A 51 3.51 9.72 11.00
CA VAL A 51 4.45 8.61 10.79
C VAL A 51 3.76 7.25 10.64
N GLN A 52 2.56 7.10 11.20
CA GLN A 52 1.76 5.88 11.16
C GLN A 52 0.28 6.21 11.01
N VAL A 53 -0.45 5.32 10.35
CA VAL A 53 -1.89 5.41 10.16
C VAL A 53 -2.53 4.11 10.59
N ILE A 54 -3.58 4.23 11.40
CA ILE A 54 -4.32 3.09 11.94
C ILE A 54 -5.70 3.09 11.28
N ILE A 55 -5.99 2.05 10.52
CA ILE A 55 -7.23 1.93 9.75
C ILE A 55 -8.06 0.77 10.33
N PRO A 56 -9.32 0.99 10.76
CA PRO A 56 -10.13 -0.09 11.27
C PRO A 56 -10.66 -0.99 10.15
N TRP A 57 -10.78 -2.29 10.43
CA TRP A 57 -11.17 -3.29 9.42
C TRP A 57 -12.51 -3.00 8.75
N HIS A 58 -13.47 -2.45 9.48
CA HIS A 58 -14.80 -2.13 8.93
C HIS A 58 -14.78 -1.02 7.85
N ARG A 59 -13.63 -0.37 7.60
CA ARG A 59 -13.42 0.59 6.51
C ARG A 59 -12.66 0.00 5.33
N ILE A 60 -12.12 -1.21 5.46
CA ILE A 60 -11.29 -1.88 4.45
C ILE A 60 -12.14 -2.95 3.77
N SER A 61 -12.19 -2.92 2.43
CA SER A 61 -12.83 -3.95 1.61
C SER A 61 -11.96 -5.21 1.53
N PHE A 62 -10.67 -5.05 1.21
CA PHE A 62 -9.65 -6.10 1.22
C PHE A 62 -8.23 -5.48 1.16
N VAL A 63 -7.22 -6.31 1.40
CA VAL A 63 -5.80 -5.92 1.36
C VAL A 63 -5.03 -6.88 0.46
N GLU A 64 -4.26 -6.35 -0.48
CA GLU A 64 -3.31 -7.13 -1.28
C GLU A 64 -1.92 -7.04 -0.64
N VAL A 65 -1.25 -8.16 -0.44
CA VAL A 65 0.17 -8.20 -0.08
C VAL A 65 0.98 -8.29 -1.36
N LEU A 66 1.71 -7.23 -1.68
CA LEU A 66 2.51 -7.17 -2.89
C LEU A 66 3.85 -7.86 -2.64
N SER A 67 4.22 -8.80 -3.52
CA SER A 67 5.61 -9.23 -3.59
C SER A 67 6.47 -8.06 -4.03
N ALA A 68 7.71 -8.00 -3.55
CA ALA A 68 8.72 -7.19 -4.22
C ALA A 68 8.74 -7.66 -5.67
N ARG A 69 8.14 -6.88 -6.57
CA ARG A 69 8.18 -7.15 -7.99
C ARG A 69 9.66 -7.14 -8.33
N GLU A 70 10.23 -8.28 -8.71
CA GLU A 70 11.43 -8.27 -9.54
C GLU A 70 11.10 -7.29 -10.66
N GLU A 71 11.85 -6.18 -10.68
CA GLU A 71 11.79 -5.18 -11.73
C GLU A 71 11.65 -5.93 -13.05
N ALA A 72 10.47 -5.85 -13.66
CA ALA A 72 10.29 -6.44 -14.97
C ALA A 72 11.25 -5.68 -15.88
N GLU A 73 12.41 -6.26 -16.17
CA GLU A 73 13.37 -5.75 -17.13
C GLU A 73 12.60 -5.46 -18.41
N ILE A 74 12.36 -4.18 -18.67
CA ILE A 74 11.88 -3.73 -19.96
C ILE A 74 13.08 -3.90 -20.89
N ILE A 75 13.22 -5.09 -21.49
CA ILE A 75 14.17 -5.31 -22.59
C ILE A 75 13.62 -4.50 -23.77
N SER A 76 14.04 -3.26 -23.91
CA SER A 76 13.77 -2.46 -25.09
C SER A 76 14.61 -3.00 -26.25
N PHE A 77 13.99 -3.85 -27.09
CA PHE A 77 14.58 -4.22 -28.37
C PHE A 77 14.57 -3.02 -29.31
N VAL A 78 15.66 -2.26 -29.33
CA VAL A 78 15.92 -1.30 -30.42
C VAL A 78 16.44 -2.12 -31.60
N ARG A 79 15.62 -2.25 -32.65
CA ARG A 79 16.10 -2.70 -33.97
C ARG A 79 16.75 -1.51 -34.65
N GLU A 80 18.08 -1.52 -34.72
CA GLU A 80 18.85 -0.61 -35.55
C GLU A 80 18.62 -0.95 -37.04
N ARG A 81 18.42 0.07 -37.87
CA ARG A 81 18.37 -0.02 -39.33
C ARG A 81 19.63 0.56 -39.93
#